data_AF-A0A1B6KVZ7-F1
#
_entry.id   AF-A0A1B6KVZ7-F1
#
_cell.length_a   1.000
_cell.length_b   1.000
_cell.length_c   1.000
_cell.angle_alpha   90.00
_cell.angle_beta   90.00
_cell.angle_gamma   90.00
#
_symmetry.space_group_name_H-M   'P 1'
#
loop_
_entity.id
_entity.type
_entity.pdbx_description
1 polymer ?
#
loop_
_entity_poly.entity_id
_entity_poly.type
_entity_poly.pdbx_seq_one_letter_code
_entity_poly.pdbx_strand_id
1 'polypeptide(L)'
;MSGPLLRSGECRKFAPNIFNKTKCTNCFRQKEEHSAEALESNRATRKVAKCGYLFVAPGWDFTNPLNRTKRWQRRWFVLYDDGELSYALDEHPETVPQASIDMNKVLEVADAE
;
A
#
# COMPACT_ATOMS: atom_id res chain seq x y z
N MET A 1 33.47 -13.51 24.54
CA MET A 1 33.47 -12.37 23.59
C MET A 1 32.03 -12.11 23.22
N SER A 2 31.37 -11.23 23.97
CA SER A 2 29.94 -10.93 23.83
C SER A 2 29.82 -9.72 22.91
N GLY A 3 29.33 -9.93 21.68
CA GLY A 3 28.98 -8.83 20.78
C GLY A 3 27.87 -7.99 21.40
N PRO A 4 27.83 -6.67 21.15
CA PRO A 4 26.79 -5.82 21.72
C PRO A 4 25.45 -6.21 21.09
N LEU A 5 24.57 -6.77 21.92
CA LEU A 5 23.14 -6.90 21.62
C LEU A 5 22.62 -5.48 21.36
N LEU A 6 22.32 -5.19 20.09
CA LEU A 6 21.69 -3.94 19.70
C LEU A 6 20.41 -3.78 20.54
N ARG A 7 20.39 -2.69 21.30
CA ARG A 7 19.35 -2.32 22.24
C ARG A 7 17.97 -2.45 21.60
N SER A 8 17.11 -3.25 22.23
CA SER A 8 15.69 -3.43 22.00
C SER A 8 14.95 -2.09 22.10
N GLY A 9 14.89 -1.32 21.01
CA GLY A 9 14.28 0.01 21.04
C GLY A 9 13.88 0.53 19.67
N GLU A 10 14.81 1.05 18.90
CA GLU A 10 14.47 2.00 17.83
C GLU A 10 14.86 1.49 16.45
N CYS A 11 14.10 0.52 15.90
CA CYS A 11 14.22 0.27 14.47
C CYS A 11 13.54 1.45 13.75
N ARG A 12 14.34 2.43 13.29
CA ARG A 12 13.87 3.70 12.69
C ARG A 12 13.40 3.59 11.25
N LYS A 13 13.54 2.42 10.64
CA LYS A 13 13.07 2.13 9.29
C LYS A 13 12.71 0.66 9.19
N PHE A 14 11.43 0.40 8.93
CA PHE A 14 11.00 -0.96 8.60
C PHE A 14 11.68 -1.40 7.30
N ALA A 15 12.06 -2.66 7.17
CA ALA A 15 12.58 -3.20 5.91
C ALA A 15 11.98 -4.59 5.74
N PRO A 16 11.06 -4.83 4.80
CA PRO A 16 10.36 -6.12 4.72
C PRO A 16 11.34 -7.28 4.52
N ASN A 17 11.16 -8.35 5.30
CA ASN A 17 11.98 -9.55 5.22
C ASN A 17 11.61 -10.40 4.00
N ILE A 18 12.65 -10.95 3.35
CA ILE A 18 12.51 -11.72 2.11
C ILE A 18 11.68 -13.00 2.29
N PHE A 19 11.72 -13.61 3.47
CA PHE A 19 10.95 -14.82 3.80
C PHE A 19 9.59 -14.51 4.40
N ASN A 20 9.46 -13.38 5.10
CA ASN A 20 8.20 -12.92 5.65
C ASN A 20 8.09 -11.40 5.60
N LYS A 21 7.34 -10.88 4.63
CA LYS A 21 7.16 -9.44 4.40
C LYS A 21 6.51 -8.70 5.57
N THR A 22 5.88 -9.39 6.54
CA THR A 22 5.34 -8.74 7.74
C THR A 22 6.40 -8.52 8.83
N LYS A 23 7.59 -9.09 8.69
CA LYS A 23 8.71 -8.90 9.62
C LYS A 23 9.77 -7.99 9.04
N CYS A 24 10.48 -7.28 9.92
CA CYS A 24 11.59 -6.43 9.54
C CYS A 24 12.89 -7.25 9.38
N THR A 25 13.62 -7.09 8.27
CA THR A 25 14.95 -7.68 8.04
C THR A 25 15.97 -7.21 9.07
N ASN A 26 15.86 -5.96 9.54
CA ASN A 26 16.87 -5.36 10.40
C ASN A 26 16.70 -5.74 11.88
N CYS A 27 15.46 -5.92 12.35
CA CYS A 27 15.20 -6.19 13.77
C CYS A 27 14.30 -7.41 14.04
N PHE A 28 13.81 -8.08 13.00
CA PHE A 28 12.95 -9.28 13.05
C PHE A 28 11.62 -9.14 13.80
N ARG A 29 11.30 -7.95 14.31
CA ARG A 29 9.99 -7.57 14.86
C ARG A 29 8.94 -7.43 13.76
N GLN A 30 7.68 -7.55 14.14
CA GLN A 30 6.54 -7.34 13.25
C GLN A 30 6.46 -5.89 12.76
N LYS A 31 5.85 -5.69 11.60
CA LYS A 31 5.62 -4.38 11.00
C LYS A 31 4.86 -3.46 11.96
N GLU A 32 3.87 -4.01 12.66
CA GLU A 32 2.99 -3.28 13.58
C GLU A 32 3.70 -2.84 14.87
N GLU A 33 4.88 -3.41 15.18
CA GLU A 33 5.70 -3.03 16.34
C GLU A 33 6.63 -1.82 16.05
N HIS A 34 6.65 -1.30 14.82
CA HIS A 34 7.44 -0.13 14.45
C HIS A 34 6.66 1.17 14.72
N SER A 35 7.37 2.24 15.03
CA SER A 35 6.73 3.56 15.21
C SER A 35 6.15 4.08 13.89
N ALA A 36 5.20 5.01 13.98
CA ALA A 36 4.60 5.64 12.80
C ALA A 36 5.66 6.29 11.90
N GLU A 37 6.67 6.92 12.49
CA GLU A 37 7.78 7.56 11.77
C GLU A 37 8.64 6.53 11.02
N ALA A 38 8.89 5.37 11.62
CA ALA A 38 9.66 4.30 11.01
C ALA A 38 8.92 3.63 9.84
N LEU A 39 7.58 3.66 9.85
CA LEU A 39 6.73 3.23 8.75
C LEU A 39 6.60 4.32 7.67
N GLU A 40 6.49 5.60 8.05
CA GLU A 40 6.41 6.74 7.12
C GLU A 40 7.71 6.91 6.31
N SER A 41 8.88 6.64 6.92
CA SER A 41 10.16 6.65 6.20
C SER A 41 10.20 5.66 5.02
N ASN A 42 9.47 4.54 5.10
CA ASN A 42 9.28 3.67 3.94
C ASN A 42 8.41 4.32 2.88
N ARG A 43 7.28 4.92 3.28
CA ARG A 43 6.37 5.58 2.35
C ARG A 43 7.06 6.69 1.56
N ALA A 44 7.99 7.43 2.17
CA ALA A 44 8.79 8.45 1.49
C ALA A 44 9.83 7.89 0.50
N THR A 45 10.25 6.61 0.66
CA THR A 45 11.32 5.99 -0.15
C THR A 45 10.84 4.88 -1.08
N ARG A 46 9.54 4.60 -1.08
CA ARG A 46 8.91 3.59 -1.95
C ARG A 46 9.07 3.94 -3.42
N LYS A 47 9.12 2.92 -4.27
CA LYS A 47 9.21 3.08 -5.72
C LYS A 47 7.86 2.81 -6.36
N VAL A 48 7.56 3.57 -7.41
CA VAL A 48 6.41 3.26 -8.27
C VAL A 48 6.74 2.03 -9.09
N ALA A 49 6.00 0.95 -8.88
CA ALA A 49 6.08 -0.26 -9.69
C ALA A 49 5.31 -0.07 -11.00
N LYS A 50 4.12 0.55 -10.94
CA LYS A 50 3.30 0.89 -12.11
C LYS A 50 2.35 2.05 -11.80
N CYS A 51 2.02 2.85 -12.79
CA CYS A 51 0.99 3.87 -12.70
C CYS A 51 0.20 3.97 -14.00
N GLY A 52 -1.00 4.56 -13.94
CA GLY A 52 -1.85 4.76 -15.09
C GLY A 52 -3.27 5.15 -14.73
N TYR A 53 -4.03 5.60 -15.73
CA TYR A 53 -5.45 5.85 -15.56
C TYR A 53 -6.25 4.55 -15.65
N LEU A 54 -7.06 4.30 -14.62
CA LEU A 54 -8.08 3.23 -14.61
C LEU A 54 -9.42 3.82 -14.19
N PHE A 55 -10.45 2.98 -14.16
CA PHE A 55 -11.79 3.38 -13.76
C PHE A 55 -12.21 2.71 -12.44
N VAL A 56 -12.73 3.53 -11.53
CA VAL A 56 -13.32 3.09 -10.26
C VAL A 56 -14.83 3.01 -10.43
N ALA A 57 -15.42 1.87 -10.08
CA ALA A 57 -16.87 1.72 -10.03
C ALA A 57 -17.44 2.60 -8.88
N PRO A 58 -18.56 3.28 -9.09
CA PRO A 58 -19.18 4.17 -8.10
C PRO A 58 -19.84 3.42 -6.92
N GLY A 59 -19.79 2.09 -6.92
CA GLY A 59 -20.24 1.19 -5.85
C GLY A 59 -19.71 -0.22 -6.10
N TRP A 60 -19.64 -1.04 -5.04
CA TRP A 60 -19.09 -2.41 -5.08
C TRP A 60 -20.19 -3.49 -5.11
N ASP A 61 -21.45 -3.10 -4.87
CA ASP A 61 -22.60 -3.99 -5.01
C ASP A 61 -23.10 -3.97 -6.46
N PHE A 62 -22.62 -4.93 -7.27
CA PHE A 62 -23.06 -5.08 -8.66
C PHE A 62 -24.45 -5.69 -8.80
N THR A 63 -25.04 -6.22 -7.72
CA THR A 63 -26.40 -6.78 -7.74
C THR A 63 -27.46 -5.68 -7.80
N ASN A 64 -27.13 -4.49 -7.27
CA ASN A 64 -27.99 -3.33 -7.36
C ASN A 64 -28.00 -2.74 -8.79
N PRO A 65 -29.12 -2.79 -9.53
CA PRO A 65 -29.21 -2.29 -10.89
C PRO A 65 -28.90 -0.79 -11.01
N LEU A 66 -29.11 -0.01 -9.94
CA LEU A 66 -28.77 1.42 -9.92
C LEU A 66 -27.26 1.67 -10.00
N ASN A 67 -26.43 0.71 -9.58
CA ASN A 67 -24.98 0.87 -9.70
C ASN A 67 -24.51 0.69 -11.15
N ARG A 68 -25.28 -0.03 -11.99
CA ARG A 68 -25.01 -0.16 -13.43
C ARG A 68 -25.28 1.13 -14.21
N THR A 69 -26.15 2.02 -13.71
CA THR A 69 -26.46 3.29 -14.38
C THR A 69 -25.51 4.43 -13.98
N LYS A 70 -24.77 4.27 -12.89
CA LYS A 70 -23.82 5.28 -12.42
C LYS A 70 -22.53 5.24 -13.25
N ARG A 71 -21.98 6.43 -13.52
CA ARG A 71 -20.76 6.59 -14.32
C ARG A 71 -19.53 6.17 -13.53
N TRP A 72 -18.74 5.30 -14.15
CA TRP A 72 -17.41 4.95 -13.69
C TRP A 72 -16.51 6.18 -13.66
N GLN A 73 -15.64 6.22 -12.66
CA GLN A 73 -14.80 7.37 -12.36
C GLN A 73 -13.37 7.10 -12.84
N ARG A 74 -12.90 7.85 -13.83
CA ARG A 74 -11.49 7.80 -14.26
C ARG A 74 -10.61 8.38 -13.16
N ARG A 75 -9.63 7.62 -12.68
CA ARG A 75 -8.70 8.03 -11.62
C ARG A 75 -7.27 7.64 -11.98
N TRP A 76 -6.32 8.37 -11.43
CA TRP A 76 -4.89 8.05 -11.57
C TRP A 76 -4.50 7.06 -10.49
N PHE A 77 -4.07 5.87 -10.89
CA PHE A 77 -3.64 4.80 -9.99
C PHE A 77 -2.13 4.74 -9.92
N VAL A 78 -1.61 4.45 -8.74
CA VAL A 78 -0.19 4.21 -8.48
C VAL A 78 -0.06 2.96 -7.62
N LEU A 79 0.63 1.95 -8.16
CA LEU A 79 1.05 0.76 -7.45
C LEU A 79 2.50 0.93 -7.01
N TYR A 80 2.75 0.79 -5.72
CA TYR A 80 4.08 0.87 -5.12
C TYR A 80 4.68 -0.52 -4.89
N ASP A 81 6.00 -0.58 -4.80
CA ASP A 81 6.77 -1.81 -4.58
C ASP A 81 6.54 -2.46 -3.21
N ASP A 82 6.08 -1.69 -2.23
CA ASP A 82 5.64 -2.18 -0.92
C ASP A 82 4.25 -2.86 -0.93
N GLY A 83 3.55 -2.80 -2.07
CA GLY A 83 2.22 -3.37 -2.26
C GLY A 83 1.06 -2.41 -1.97
N GLU A 84 1.30 -1.14 -1.66
CA GLU A 84 0.22 -0.16 -1.61
C GLU A 84 -0.26 0.19 -3.04
N LEU A 85 -1.56 0.06 -3.29
CA LEU A 85 -2.23 0.58 -4.49
C LEU A 85 -3.13 1.75 -4.07
N SER A 86 -2.80 2.95 -4.54
CA SER A 86 -3.62 4.14 -4.26
C SER A 86 -4.15 4.75 -5.55
N TYR A 87 -5.30 5.42 -5.47
CA TYR A 87 -5.79 6.23 -6.59
C TYR A 87 -6.19 7.64 -6.16
N ALA A 88 -5.90 8.60 -7.04
CA ALA A 88 -6.16 10.03 -6.87
C ALA A 88 -6.93 10.60 -8.06
N LEU A 89 -7.34 11.87 -7.96
CA LEU A 89 -8.06 12.56 -9.03
C LEU A 89 -7.22 12.67 -10.31
N ASP A 90 -5.92 12.92 -10.16
CA ASP A 90 -4.96 13.19 -11.23
C ASP A 90 -3.55 12.70 -10.83
N GLU A 91 -2.57 12.97 -11.70
CA GLU A 91 -1.17 12.56 -11.53
C GLU A 91 -0.35 13.49 -10.61
N HIS A 92 -0.94 14.57 -10.10
CA HIS A 92 -0.18 15.57 -9.37
C HIS A 92 0.27 15.01 -8.00
N PRO A 93 1.56 15.08 -7.64
CA PRO A 93 2.09 14.44 -6.43
C PRO A 93 1.45 14.92 -5.12
N GLU A 94 0.98 16.17 -5.09
CA GLU A 94 0.33 16.77 -3.92
C GLU A 94 -1.18 16.47 -3.85
N THR A 95 -1.75 15.85 -4.88
CA THR A 95 -3.17 15.47 -4.87
C THR A 95 -3.36 14.33 -3.87
N VAL A 96 -4.14 14.60 -2.82
CA VAL A 96 -4.46 13.61 -1.79
C VAL A 96 -5.18 12.41 -2.43
N PRO A 97 -4.70 11.18 -2.23
CA PRO A 97 -5.36 9.98 -2.73
C PRO A 97 -6.77 9.84 -2.15
N GLN A 98 -7.72 9.42 -2.99
CA GLN A 98 -9.10 9.19 -2.57
C GLN A 98 -9.28 7.82 -1.89
N ALA A 99 -8.41 6.86 -2.19
CA ALA A 99 -8.32 5.61 -1.46
C ALA A 99 -6.93 4.98 -1.57
N SER A 100 -6.66 4.07 -0.64
CA SER A 100 -5.44 3.25 -0.58
C SER A 100 -5.82 1.82 -0.22
N ILE A 101 -5.23 0.85 -0.92
CA ILE A 101 -5.49 -0.59 -0.81
C ILE A 101 -4.15 -1.27 -0.57
N ASP A 102 -4.05 -2.07 0.50
CA ASP A 102 -2.88 -2.91 0.74
C ASP A 102 -3.02 -4.21 -0.06
N MET A 103 -2.35 -4.29 -1.20
CA MET A 103 -2.42 -5.46 -2.09
C MET A 103 -1.87 -6.73 -1.45
N ASN A 104 -1.08 -6.63 -0.37
CA ASN A 104 -0.64 -7.81 0.38
C ASN A 104 -1.76 -8.47 1.20
N LYS A 105 -2.89 -7.76 1.39
CA LYS A 105 -4.08 -8.25 2.09
C LYS A 105 -5.24 -8.56 1.16
N VAL A 106 -5.09 -8.30 -0.15
CA VAL A 106 -6.11 -8.63 -1.15
C VAL A 106 -6.20 -10.14 -1.29
N LEU A 107 -7.42 -10.65 -1.21
CA LEU A 107 -7.70 -12.09 -1.28
C LEU A 107 -7.75 -12.58 -2.73
N GLU A 108 -8.25 -11.75 -3.65
CA GLU A 108 -8.50 -12.12 -5.04
C GLU A 108 -8.42 -10.90 -5.97
N VAL A 109 -7.95 -11.14 -7.19
CA VAL A 109 -8.05 -10.21 -8.32
C VAL A 109 -8.65 -11.01 -9.49
N ALA A 110 -9.72 -10.50 -10.06
CA ALA A 110 -10.45 -11.13 -11.17
C ALA A 110 -10.67 -10.13 -12.30
N ASP A 111 -10.94 -10.64 -13.50
CA ASP A 111 -11.31 -9.82 -14.64
C ASP A 111 -12.67 -9.15 -14.43
N ALA A 112 -12.84 -7.96 -14.99
CA ALA A 112 -14.13 -7.29 -15.03
C ALA A 112 -14.96 -7.88 -16.18
N GLU A 113 -15.86 -8.83 -15.87
CA GLU A 113 -16.89 -9.31 -16.80
C GLU A 113 -17.95 -8.24 -17.12
#